data_AF-A0A7V6JKF1-F1
#
_entry.id   AF-A0A7V6JKF1-F1
#
_cell.length_a   1.000
_cell.length_b   1.000
_cell.length_c   1.000
_cell.angle_alpha   90.00
_cell.angle_beta   90.00
_cell.angle_gamma   90.00
#
_symmetry.space_group_name_H-M   'P 1'
#
loop_
_entity.id
_entity.type
_entity.pdbx_description
1 polymer ?
#
loop_
_entity_poly.entity_id
_entity_poly.type
_entity_poly.pdbx_seq_one_letter_code
_entity_poly.pdbx_strand_id
1 'polypeptide(L)'
;MDNYVESSYPCKFDISAVEGGYKVTFYCIAVDKSHTVDVYDYHTIDQVLIAAWNESKKYFNRCHQCGAWVCDEHYNEDVMKCIFCQPK
;
A
#
# COMPACT_ATOMS: atom_id res chain seq x y z
N MET A 1 -25.45 3.92 -0.16
CA MET A 1 -24.33 4.66 0.45
C MET A 1 -23.23 3.64 0.58
N ASP A 2 -22.40 3.54 -0.45
CA ASP A 2 -21.29 2.60 -0.47
C ASP A 2 -20.30 3.07 0.57
N ASN A 3 -20.24 2.36 1.69
CA ASN A 3 -19.19 2.53 2.70
C ASN A 3 -17.88 2.04 2.07
N TYR A 4 -17.28 2.86 1.22
CA TYR A 4 -15.89 2.72 0.85
C TYR A 4 -15.10 2.96 2.13
N VAL A 5 -14.84 1.89 2.88
CA VAL A 5 -13.82 1.91 3.92
C VAL A 5 -12.55 2.30 3.18
N GLU A 6 -12.13 3.54 3.36
CA GLU A 6 -10.91 4.09 2.76
C GLU A 6 -9.77 3.18 3.23
N SER A 7 -9.39 2.21 2.41
CA SER A 7 -8.36 1.24 2.78
C SER A 7 -7.09 2.05 3.04
N SER A 8 -6.57 1.96 4.26
CA SER A 8 -5.41 2.74 4.67
C SER A 8 -4.15 2.37 3.87
N TYR A 9 -4.16 1.21 3.21
CA TYR A 9 -3.12 0.59 2.40
C TYR A 9 -3.48 0.50 0.89
N PRO A 10 -2.50 0.21 0.00
CA PRO A 10 -2.71 0.05 -1.44
C PRO A 10 -3.72 -1.05 -1.74
N CYS A 11 -4.52 -0.86 -2.80
CA CYS A 11 -5.50 -1.85 -3.24
C CYS A 11 -4.87 -3.10 -3.90
N LYS A 12 -3.62 -3.00 -4.38
CA LYS A 12 -2.84 -4.12 -4.92
C LYS A 12 -1.88 -4.62 -3.85
N PHE A 13 -2.15 -5.80 -3.31
CA PHE A 13 -1.30 -6.49 -2.35
C PHE A 13 -1.45 -8.01 -2.48
N ASP A 14 -0.42 -8.73 -2.04
CA ASP A 14 -0.43 -10.18 -1.88
C ASP A 14 -0.14 -10.52 -0.42
N ILE A 15 -0.76 -11.60 0.06
CA ILE A 15 -0.54 -12.15 1.39
C ILE A 15 -0.37 -13.66 1.29
N SER A 16 0.63 -14.18 1.97
CA SER A 16 0.91 -15.62 2.03
C SER A 16 1.32 -16.01 3.44
N ALA A 17 0.86 -17.18 3.89
CA ALA A 17 1.30 -17.75 5.16
C ALA A 17 2.74 -18.26 5.04
N VAL A 18 3.54 -18.01 6.06
CA VAL A 18 4.91 -18.52 6.22
C VAL A 18 5.03 -19.21 7.58
N GLU A 19 6.15 -19.86 7.87
CA GLU A 19 6.38 -20.47 9.17
C GLU A 19 6.31 -19.40 10.28
N GLY A 20 5.30 -19.53 11.15
CA GLY A 20 5.10 -18.63 12.29
C GLY A 20 4.43 -17.28 11.99
N GLY A 21 4.07 -16.97 10.74
CA GLY A 21 3.54 -15.65 10.40
C GLY A 21 3.02 -15.50 8.98
N TYR A 22 3.06 -14.27 8.48
CA TYR A 22 2.58 -13.90 7.16
C TYR A 22 3.61 -13.04 6.43
N LYS A 23 3.80 -13.34 5.15
CA LYS A 23 4.52 -12.49 4.21
C LYS A 23 3.49 -11.66 3.44
N VAL A 24 3.57 -10.34 3.58
CA VAL A 24 2.68 -9.37 2.93
C VAL A 24 3.47 -8.53 1.96
N THR A 25 2.99 -8.39 0.73
CA THR A 25 3.60 -7.55 -0.30
C THR A 25 2.62 -6.50 -0.75
N PHE A 26 2.97 -5.21 -0.64
CA PHE A 26 2.20 -4.11 -1.20
C PHE A 26 2.82 -3.62 -2.49
N TYR A 27 1.99 -3.28 -3.48
CA TYR A 27 2.46 -2.87 -4.81
C TYR A 27 2.10 -1.41 -5.09
N CYS A 28 2.99 -0.74 -5.82
CA CYS A 28 2.64 0.49 -6.52
C CYS A 28 1.51 0.18 -7.51
N ILE A 29 0.47 1.01 -7.56
CA ILE A 29 -0.61 0.78 -8.54
C ILE A 29 -0.14 0.97 -9.99
N ALA A 30 0.97 1.71 -10.19
CA ALA A 30 1.46 2.06 -11.52
C ALA A 30 2.30 0.97 -12.20
N VAL A 31 3.02 0.18 -11.39
CA VAL A 31 4.08 -0.74 -11.84
C VAL A 31 4.23 -1.90 -10.85
N ASP A 32 5.07 -2.88 -11.17
CA ASP A 32 5.37 -4.00 -10.27
C ASP A 32 6.40 -3.68 -9.17
N LYS A 33 6.71 -2.39 -8.94
CA LYS A 33 7.49 -1.99 -7.76
C LYS A 33 6.68 -2.26 -6.50
N SER A 34 7.29 -2.95 -5.55
CA SER A 34 6.62 -3.45 -4.36
C SER A 34 7.49 -3.34 -3.11
N HIS A 35 6.86 -3.51 -1.96
CA HIS A 35 7.51 -3.66 -0.68
C HIS A 35 6.94 -4.87 0.04
N THR A 36 7.80 -5.78 0.48
CA THR A 36 7.42 -7.01 1.18
C THR A 36 7.90 -6.96 2.63
N VAL A 37 7.02 -7.34 3.55
CA VAL A 37 7.32 -7.47 4.97
C VAL A 37 6.79 -8.79 5.50
N ASP A 38 7.51 -9.35 6.46
CA ASP A 38 7.10 -10.53 7.19
C ASP A 38 6.62 -10.09 8.58
N VAL A 39 5.39 -10.44 8.94
CA VAL A 39 4.77 -10.10 10.23
C VAL A 39 4.38 -11.37 10.97
N TYR A 40 4.57 -11.35 12.29
CA TYR A 40 4.39 -12.49 13.18
C TYR A 40 3.42 -12.12 14.30
N ASP A 41 2.95 -13.12 15.06
CA ASP A 41 2.13 -12.92 16.28
C ASP A 41 0.75 -12.25 16.08
N TYR A 42 0.21 -12.27 14.85
CA TYR A 42 -1.13 -11.76 14.53
C TYR A 42 -2.10 -12.89 14.16
N HIS A 43 -3.34 -12.76 14.63
CA HIS A 43 -4.34 -13.83 14.55
C HIS A 43 -5.46 -13.57 13.53
N THR A 44 -5.51 -12.35 12.98
CA THR A 44 -6.46 -12.00 11.91
C THR A 44 -5.74 -11.33 10.75
N ILE A 45 -6.27 -11.53 9.54
CA ILE A 45 -5.74 -10.91 8.32
C ILE A 45 -5.77 -9.37 8.42
N ASP A 46 -6.80 -8.80 9.05
CA ASP A 46 -6.88 -7.36 9.24
C ASP A 46 -5.73 -6.82 10.10
N GLN A 47 -5.40 -7.50 11.21
CA GLN A 47 -4.26 -7.13 12.04
C GLN A 47 -2.93 -7.26 11.29
N VAL A 48 -2.77 -8.34 10.52
CA VAL A 48 -1.61 -8.59 9.66
C VAL A 48 -1.42 -7.45 8.66
N LEU A 49 -2.49 -7.05 7.95
CA LEU A 49 -2.42 -5.98 6.94
C LEU A 49 -2.13 -4.61 7.57
N ILE A 50 -2.74 -4.31 8.72
CA ILE A 50 -2.48 -3.05 9.45
C ILE A 50 -1.01 -2.99 9.90
N ALA A 51 -0.49 -4.06 10.50
CA ALA A 51 0.89 -4.13 10.97
C ALA A 51 1.87 -4.00 9.79
N ALA A 52 1.67 -4.82 8.75
CA ALA A 52 2.50 -4.81 7.55
C ALA A 52 2.48 -3.43 6.86
N TRP A 53 1.32 -2.77 6.84
CA TRP A 53 1.21 -1.45 6.24
C TRP A 53 1.91 -0.36 7.05
N ASN A 54 1.83 -0.39 8.39
CA ASN A 54 2.52 0.59 9.23
C ASN A 54 4.04 0.59 8.97
N GLU A 55 4.62 -0.57 8.68
CA GLU A 55 6.03 -0.69 8.28
C GLU A 55 6.31 -0.24 6.84
N SER A 56 5.38 -0.55 5.93
CA SER A 56 5.55 -0.34 4.49
C SER A 56 5.18 1.08 4.02
N LYS A 57 4.33 1.80 4.76
CA LYS A 57 3.72 3.07 4.34
C LYS A 57 4.74 4.11 3.89
N LYS A 58 5.92 4.16 4.53
CA LYS A 58 7.00 5.10 4.22
C LYS A 58 7.60 4.95 2.82
N TYR A 59 7.30 3.86 2.11
CA TYR A 59 7.75 3.60 0.74
C TYR A 59 6.73 4.00 -0.34
N PHE A 60 5.61 4.60 0.08
CA PHE A 60 4.52 4.98 -0.82
C PHE A 60 4.02 6.39 -0.51
N ASN A 61 3.50 7.04 -1.54
CA ASN A 61 2.84 8.33 -1.48
C ASN A 61 1.38 8.19 -1.86
N ARG A 62 0.51 8.88 -1.12
CA ARG A 62 -0.93 8.89 -1.39
C ARG A 62 -1.28 10.06 -2.29
N CYS A 63 -1.91 9.78 -3.43
CA CYS A 63 -2.42 10.83 -4.30
C CYS A 63 -3.57 11.60 -3.61
N HIS A 64 -3.45 12.92 -3.51
CA HIS A 64 -4.49 13.75 -2.88
C HIS A 64 -5.76 13.91 -3.75
N GLN A 65 -5.74 13.47 -5.00
CA GLN A 65 -6.90 13.52 -5.90
C GLN A 65 -7.67 12.19 -5.95
N CYS A 66 -6.99 11.07 -6.17
CA CYS A 66 -7.65 9.76 -6.33
C CYS A 66 -7.48 8.83 -5.13
N GLY A 67 -6.70 9.22 -4.12
CA GLY A 67 -6.45 8.40 -2.92
C GLY A 67 -5.54 7.20 -3.14
N ALA A 68 -5.10 6.93 -4.38
CA ALA A 68 -4.24 5.79 -4.71
C ALA A 68 -2.83 5.94 -4.11
N TRP A 69 -2.25 4.82 -3.72
CA TRP A 69 -0.88 4.73 -3.24
C TRP A 69 0.06 4.36 -4.40
N VAL A 70 1.12 5.17 -4.58
CA VAL A 70 2.13 5.04 -5.63
C VAL A 70 3.53 5.13 -5.03
N CYS A 71 4.53 4.55 -5.68
CA CYS A 71 5.92 4.77 -5.30
C CYS A 71 6.40 6.17 -5.72
N ASP A 72 7.55 6.60 -5.18
CA ASP A 72 8.13 7.93 -5.41
C ASP A 72 8.24 8.31 -6.90
N GLU A 73 8.64 7.37 -7.75
CA GLU A 73 8.79 7.62 -9.19
C GLU A 73 7.46 7.99 -9.89
N HIS A 74 6.33 7.53 -9.33
CA HIS A 74 5.00 7.74 -9.88
C HIS A 74 4.19 8.78 -9.10
N TYR A 75 4.86 9.54 -8.24
CA TYR A 75 4.29 10.64 -7.49
C TYR A 75 4.87 11.97 -7.98
N ASN A 76 4.00 12.88 -8.40
CA ASN A 76 4.32 14.29 -8.65
C ASN A 76 4.18 15.05 -7.33
N GLU A 77 5.34 15.33 -6.73
CA GLU A 77 5.51 15.99 -5.44
C GLU A 77 5.11 17.47 -5.48
N ASP A 78 5.27 18.16 -6.62
CA ASP A 78 4.98 19.58 -6.76
C ASP A 78 3.47 19.88 -6.59
N VAL A 79 2.64 18.92 -6.98
CA VAL A 79 1.18 19.03 -6.89
C VAL A 79 0.54 18.00 -5.95
N MET A 80 1.35 17.17 -5.28
CA MET A 80 0.92 16.11 -4.38
C MET A 80 -0.07 15.10 -5.01
N LYS A 81 0.19 14.69 -6.25
CA LYS A 81 -0.68 13.78 -7.03
C LYS A 81 0.13 12.65 -7.66
N CYS A 82 -0.51 11.53 -7.97
CA CYS A 82 0.13 10.53 -8.82
C CYS A 82 0.23 11.02 -10.27
N ILE A 83 1.17 10.48 -11.02
CA ILE A 83 1.40 10.87 -12.43
C ILE A 83 0.21 10.57 -13.35
N PHE A 84 -0.71 9.68 -12.94
CA PHE A 84 -1.96 9.42 -13.68
C PHE A 84 -2.98 10.55 -13.52
N CYS A 85 -2.99 11.23 -12.37
CA CYS A 85 -3.85 12.38 -12.14
C CYS A 85 -3.21 13.67 -12.66
N GLN A 86 -1.89 13.80 -12.50
CA GLN A 86 -1.13 14.94 -12.98
C GLN A 86 0.29 14.48 -13.32
N PRO A 87 0.65 14.35 -14.61
CA PRO A 87 2.02 14.06 -15.04
C PRO A 87 3.02 15.08 -14.49
N LYS A 88 4.28 14.68 -14.36
CA LYS A 88 5.41 15.59 -14.06
C LYS A 88 5.72 16.45 -15.28
#